data_AF-A0A950F8H8-F1
#
_entry.id   AF-A0A950F8H8-F1
#
_cell.length_a   1.000
_cell.length_b   1.000
_cell.length_c   1.000
_cell.angle_alpha   90.00
_cell.angle_beta   90.00
_cell.angle_gamma   90.00
#
_symmetry.space_group_name_H-M   'P 1'
#
loop_
_entity.id
_entity.type
_entity.pdbx_description
1 polymer ?
#
loop_
_entity_poly.entity_id
_entity_poly.type
_entity_poly.pdbx_seq_one_letter_code
_entity_poly.pdbx_strand_id
1 'polypeptide(L)'
;MRQNIIFGCLVSVLVLTLGSHRANAQVMLADEIVILSKGQTEKEKSRTSTHLGGTPGAGGSRLRSPGAPDSRLGQPTGIVASAARTGDILSAASGYEQGRLRQPGPPAIAPTGRAESHLVPLYGRLELPSGGDEGPPNGLTLDMAIERLVHTNPGLRAKFQEIPNAQADILSAGLRANPLVFASAGNVPYGSYSTQRPGQNNYDVTLIQAVDVNRKRTVRVIVAQQAKKVIEAQYQDAVRLEIDNLYTAFVDVLDARETVRYARASVEGLCQVVKTTDEQVKKGLEPQSEVESATIQLDTAEVVLEQAETALRVAKRTLATLIHLAPQEADPLEVRGSIRDPVPPPPPIEDLIRLALCTRPDVVSYRLGVRRAEAAITLERAERFPDVFVLYTPYSFTNYAPQGDKSATSWGIGAMVSLPLINRNQGNIARAQGNLSQTQIELVGLERQVVTDVERAGLEYGSTKGAVERLELSILPRARRLRDQKYGLYTQGQEHIVTYLNAQRDYNEVVRQYRDTLIRHRRSMLRLNTAVGQRILP
;
A
#
# COMPACT_ATOMS: atom_id res chain seq x y z
N MET A 1 -61.45 21.77 23.72
CA MET A 1 -60.63 21.97 24.94
C MET A 1 -59.68 20.78 25.04
N ARG A 2 -58.48 20.90 24.47
CA ARG A 2 -57.20 21.31 25.09
C ARG A 2 -56.37 20.10 25.59
N GLN A 3 -55.20 19.98 24.95
CA GLN A 3 -53.95 19.32 25.37
C GLN A 3 -53.69 17.87 24.92
N ASN A 4 -52.99 17.74 23.78
CA ASN A 4 -51.63 17.15 23.70
C ASN A 4 -51.23 16.94 22.22
N ILE A 5 -50.93 18.06 21.56
CA ILE A 5 -50.20 18.13 20.29
C ILE A 5 -48.78 18.59 20.63
N ILE A 6 -47.98 17.72 21.26
CA ILE A 6 -46.53 17.92 21.45
C ILE A 6 -45.86 16.54 21.43
N PHE A 7 -45.84 15.89 20.26
CA PHE A 7 -44.97 14.72 20.05
C PHE A 7 -44.45 14.59 18.60
N GLY A 8 -44.71 15.57 17.73
CA GLY A 8 -44.38 15.50 16.29
C GLY A 8 -43.31 16.48 15.79
N CYS A 9 -42.69 17.31 16.64
CA CYS A 9 -41.74 18.36 16.19
C CYS A 9 -40.34 18.29 16.79
N LEU A 10 -40.03 17.30 17.64
CA LEU A 10 -38.68 17.17 18.23
C LEU A 10 -37.75 16.20 17.48
N VAL A 11 -38.24 15.51 16.43
CA VAL A 11 -37.47 14.50 15.69
C VAL A 11 -36.83 15.08 14.41
N SER A 12 -37.21 16.28 13.97
CA SER A 12 -36.69 16.87 12.71
C SER A 12 -35.58 17.91 12.90
N VAL A 13 -35.28 18.35 14.12
CA VAL A 13 -34.22 19.36 14.39
C VAL A 13 -32.90 18.71 14.86
N LEU A 14 -32.91 17.44 15.28
CA LEU A 14 -31.68 16.73 15.65
C LEU A 14 -30.90 16.13 14.46
N VAL A 15 -31.50 16.11 13.26
CA VAL A 15 -30.87 15.51 12.07
C VAL A 15 -30.04 16.52 11.26
N LEU A 16 -30.19 17.83 11.51
CA LEU A 16 -29.46 18.89 10.79
C LEU A 16 -28.21 19.42 11.51
N THR A 17 -27.97 19.03 12.78
CA THR A 17 -26.76 19.40 13.54
C THR A 17 -25.69 18.30 13.60
N LEU A 18 -25.97 17.10 13.09
CA LEU A 18 -25.00 15.99 13.02
C LEU A 18 -24.14 15.98 11.74
N GLY A 19 -24.43 16.86 10.77
CA GLY A 19 -23.65 16.99 9.54
C GLY A 19 -22.39 17.84 9.67
N SER A 20 -22.39 18.84 10.56
CA SER A 20 -21.27 19.80 10.73
C SER A 20 -20.18 19.33 11.69
N HIS A 21 -20.44 18.33 12.53
CA HIS A 21 -19.44 17.78 13.45
C HIS A 21 -18.51 16.71 12.82
N ARG A 22 -18.85 16.16 11.64
CA ARG A 22 -17.98 15.17 10.97
C ARG A 22 -16.81 15.80 10.22
N ALA A 23 -16.94 17.04 9.75
CA ALA A 23 -15.86 17.76 9.07
C ALA A 23 -14.77 18.25 10.05
N ASN A 24 -15.15 18.71 11.24
CA ASN A 24 -14.19 19.19 12.25
C ASN A 24 -13.46 18.06 12.99
N ALA A 25 -14.00 16.84 13.03
CA ALA A 25 -13.34 15.68 13.63
C ALA A 25 -12.16 15.16 12.77
N GLN A 26 -12.20 15.40 11.45
CA GLN A 26 -11.09 15.03 10.55
C GLN A 26 -9.89 15.98 10.67
N VAL A 27 -10.12 17.25 10.99
CA VAL A 27 -9.05 18.25 11.17
C VAL A 27 -8.32 18.06 12.50
N MET A 28 -9.04 17.73 13.58
CA MET A 28 -8.42 17.48 14.90
C MET A 28 -7.56 16.20 14.95
N LEU A 29 -7.92 15.15 14.20
CA LEU A 29 -7.13 13.92 14.16
C LEU A 29 -5.82 14.07 13.38
N ALA A 30 -5.75 14.96 12.39
CA ALA A 30 -4.51 15.24 11.64
C ALA A 30 -3.46 15.96 12.52
N ASP A 31 -3.89 16.92 13.34
CA ASP A 31 -3.00 17.65 14.26
C ASP A 31 -2.54 16.78 15.46
N GLU A 32 -3.40 15.89 15.97
CA GLU A 32 -3.05 14.99 17.07
C GLU A 32 -2.01 13.91 16.65
N ILE A 33 -1.99 13.54 15.36
CA ILE A 33 -1.01 12.61 14.77
C ILE A 33 0.39 13.26 14.64
N VAL A 34 0.48 14.58 14.44
CA VAL A 34 1.77 15.30 14.37
C VAL A 34 2.41 15.47 15.75
N ILE A 35 1.61 15.54 16.82
CA ILE A 35 2.09 15.75 18.21
C ILE A 35 2.58 14.44 18.85
N LEU A 36 1.98 13.30 18.53
CA LEU A 36 2.40 11.98 19.07
C LEU A 36 3.77 11.51 18.55
N SER A 37 4.18 11.95 17.35
CA SER A 37 5.51 11.67 16.76
C SER A 37 6.65 12.38 17.50
N LYS A 38 6.42 13.62 17.98
CA LYS A 38 7.42 14.37 18.76
C LYS A 38 7.56 13.86 20.20
N GLY A 39 6.48 13.36 20.81
CA GLY A 39 6.53 12.83 22.18
C GLY A 39 7.24 11.48 22.35
N GLN A 40 7.30 10.66 21.29
CA GLN A 40 8.00 9.35 21.36
C GLN A 40 9.51 9.45 21.14
N THR A 41 9.98 10.44 20.37
CA THR A 41 11.41 10.65 20.07
C THR A 41 12.22 11.09 21.30
N GLU A 42 11.62 11.82 22.25
CA GLU A 42 12.29 12.20 23.50
C GLU A 42 12.36 11.06 24.52
N LYS A 43 11.36 10.17 24.55
CA LYS A 43 11.29 9.05 25.50
C LYS A 43 12.20 7.87 25.13
N GLU A 44 12.59 7.77 23.87
CA GLU A 44 13.53 6.75 23.39
C GLU A 44 14.99 7.20 23.52
N LYS A 45 15.29 8.51 23.38
CA LYS A 45 16.63 9.06 23.66
C LYS A 45 17.08 8.92 25.11
N SER A 46 16.15 8.87 26.07
CA SER A 46 16.48 8.68 27.49
C SER A 46 16.73 7.23 27.90
N ARG A 47 16.53 6.25 27.01
CA ARG A 47 16.71 4.81 27.33
C ARG A 47 18.02 4.22 26.83
N THR A 48 18.70 4.88 25.89
CA THR A 48 19.91 4.34 25.25
C THR A 48 21.23 4.77 25.91
N SER A 49 21.18 5.49 27.03
CA SER A 49 22.39 5.95 27.74
C SER A 49 22.62 5.24 29.06
N THR A 50 22.73 3.90 29.09
CA THR A 50 23.42 3.24 30.21
C THR A 50 23.96 1.85 29.86
N HIS A 51 25.30 1.81 29.80
CA HIS A 51 26.23 0.77 30.27
C HIS A 51 26.28 -0.62 29.60
N LEU A 52 27.46 -0.88 29.02
CA LEU A 52 28.02 -2.12 28.49
C LEU A 52 28.22 -3.21 29.57
N GLY A 53 28.23 -4.47 29.13
CA GLY A 53 28.81 -5.63 29.82
C GLY A 53 28.83 -6.88 28.93
N GLY A 54 30.01 -7.46 28.71
CA GLY A 54 30.32 -8.42 27.65
C GLY A 54 29.95 -9.90 27.87
N THR A 55 30.10 -10.67 26.80
CA THR A 55 29.99 -12.14 26.70
C THR A 55 31.19 -12.86 27.32
N PRO A 56 31.00 -14.12 27.79
CA PRO A 56 31.77 -15.21 27.17
C PRO A 56 31.08 -16.60 27.21
N GLY A 57 31.52 -17.51 26.32
CA GLY A 57 31.61 -18.94 26.66
C GLY A 57 31.04 -19.95 25.65
N ALA A 58 31.94 -20.71 25.04
CA ALA A 58 31.73 -21.72 24.00
C ALA A 58 31.48 -23.15 24.52
N GLY A 59 31.06 -24.03 23.60
CA GLY A 59 31.05 -25.50 23.73
C GLY A 59 29.72 -26.07 23.21
N GLY A 60 29.59 -26.79 22.10
CA GLY A 60 30.49 -27.74 21.46
C GLY A 60 29.95 -29.15 21.67
N SER A 61 29.13 -29.67 20.76
CA SER A 61 29.22 -31.08 20.33
C SER A 61 28.31 -31.38 19.13
N ARG A 62 28.84 -32.22 18.24
CA ARG A 62 28.23 -32.78 17.04
C ARG A 62 27.51 -34.08 17.43
N LEU A 63 26.37 -34.38 16.81
CA LEU A 63 26.00 -35.78 16.55
C LEU A 63 25.13 -35.92 15.30
N ARG A 64 25.39 -37.04 14.64
CA ARG A 64 25.12 -37.41 13.26
C ARG A 64 23.84 -38.24 13.17
N SER A 65 23.09 -38.05 12.08
CA SER A 65 21.94 -38.85 11.63
C SER A 65 22.28 -40.35 11.45
N PRO A 66 21.32 -41.29 11.54
CA PRO A 66 20.76 -41.83 10.30
C PRO A 66 19.32 -42.40 10.38
N GLY A 67 18.63 -42.48 9.23
CA GLY A 67 17.65 -43.54 8.98
C GLY A 67 16.39 -43.18 8.19
N ALA A 68 16.47 -43.24 6.86
CA ALA A 68 15.32 -43.54 5.99
C ALA A 68 15.19 -45.06 5.82
N PRO A 69 14.02 -45.58 5.40
CA PRO A 69 14.05 -46.31 4.13
C PRO A 69 12.80 -46.13 3.23
N ASP A 70 12.97 -46.73 2.05
CA ASP A 70 12.28 -46.61 0.77
C ASP A 70 10.84 -47.13 0.62
N SER A 71 10.23 -46.61 -0.45
CA SER A 71 9.07 -47.01 -1.24
C SER A 71 8.89 -48.52 -1.54
N ARG A 72 7.63 -49.01 -1.60
CA ARG A 72 6.95 -49.58 -2.81
C ARG A 72 5.63 -50.36 -2.53
N LEU A 73 4.67 -50.15 -3.45
CA LEU A 73 3.65 -51.06 -4.03
C LEU A 73 2.53 -51.71 -3.19
N GLY A 74 1.29 -51.57 -3.68
CA GLY A 74 0.21 -52.55 -3.51
C GLY A 74 -1.22 -51.99 -3.53
N GLN A 75 -1.87 -51.92 -4.70
CA GLN A 75 -3.34 -51.99 -4.79
C GLN A 75 -3.80 -53.45 -4.62
N PRO A 76 -5.05 -53.67 -4.19
CA PRO A 76 -6.01 -54.20 -5.16
C PRO A 76 -7.43 -53.62 -5.09
N THR A 77 -8.13 -53.88 -6.19
CA THR A 77 -9.53 -53.62 -6.58
C THR A 77 -10.60 -54.32 -5.76
N GLY A 78 -11.83 -53.78 -5.71
CA GLY A 78 -13.03 -54.53 -5.32
C GLY A 78 -14.31 -53.68 -5.19
N ILE A 79 -15.32 -54.00 -6.00
CA ILE A 79 -16.63 -53.34 -6.19
C ILE A 79 -17.67 -53.84 -5.15
N VAL A 80 -18.68 -53.03 -4.80
CA VAL A 80 -20.15 -53.32 -4.76
C VAL A 80 -20.93 -52.40 -3.77
N ALA A 81 -21.75 -51.54 -4.38
CA ALA A 81 -23.14 -51.14 -4.10
C ALA A 81 -23.73 -50.92 -2.67
N SER A 82 -24.28 -49.70 -2.55
CA SER A 82 -25.70 -49.36 -2.24
C SER A 82 -26.20 -49.17 -0.81
N ALA A 83 -26.98 -48.07 -0.68
CA ALA A 83 -28.01 -47.74 0.32
C ALA A 83 -27.50 -47.49 1.76
N ALA A 84 -28.00 -46.53 2.55
CA ALA A 84 -29.24 -45.78 2.54
C ALA A 84 -29.06 -44.48 3.36
N ARG A 85 -29.97 -43.53 3.12
CA ARG A 85 -30.11 -42.24 3.80
C ARG A 85 -30.31 -42.38 5.30
N THR A 86 -29.70 -41.48 6.07
CA THR A 86 -30.35 -40.84 7.22
C THR A 86 -29.66 -39.51 7.45
N GLY A 87 -30.43 -38.42 7.34
CA GLY A 87 -29.94 -37.07 7.52
C GLY A 87 -29.78 -36.76 9.00
N ASP A 88 -28.61 -36.28 9.38
CA ASP A 88 -28.37 -35.63 10.67
C ASP A 88 -28.17 -34.13 10.44
N ILE A 89 -29.08 -33.34 10.99
CA ILE A 89 -29.21 -31.88 10.86
C ILE A 89 -28.41 -31.16 11.98
N LEU A 90 -27.39 -31.81 12.57
CA LEU A 90 -26.62 -31.25 13.67
C LEU A 90 -25.11 -31.37 13.42
N SER A 91 -24.64 -30.73 12.36
CA SER A 91 -23.22 -30.37 12.21
C SER A 91 -23.09 -29.19 11.24
N ALA A 92 -23.58 -28.03 11.68
CA ALA A 92 -23.46 -26.76 10.97
C ALA A 92 -22.95 -25.66 11.90
N ALA A 93 -21.85 -25.92 12.62
CA ALA A 93 -21.13 -24.89 13.39
C ALA A 93 -19.70 -25.30 13.75
N SER A 94 -18.95 -25.94 12.85
CA SER A 94 -17.50 -26.12 13.03
C SER A 94 -16.86 -26.55 11.72
N GLY A 95 -16.44 -25.59 10.91
CA GLY A 95 -15.79 -25.88 9.64
C GLY A 95 -15.72 -24.67 8.71
N TYR A 96 -15.24 -23.52 9.20
CA TYR A 96 -14.64 -22.55 8.27
C TYR A 96 -13.20 -23.01 7.99
N GLU A 97 -13.09 -24.06 7.18
CA GLU A 97 -11.87 -24.30 6.44
C GLU A 97 -11.65 -23.16 5.46
N GLN A 98 -10.41 -22.71 5.45
CA GLN A 98 -9.86 -21.66 4.62
C GLN A 98 -9.94 -22.08 3.14
N GLY A 99 -11.02 -21.68 2.48
CA GLY A 99 -10.99 -21.45 1.05
C GLY A 99 -10.03 -20.30 0.76
N ARG A 100 -8.76 -20.62 0.46
CA ARG A 100 -7.87 -19.73 -0.29
C ARG A 100 -8.46 -19.55 -1.69
N LEU A 101 -9.47 -18.69 -1.80
CA LEU A 101 -9.68 -17.95 -3.02
C LEU A 101 -8.53 -16.95 -3.08
N ARG A 102 -7.57 -17.23 -3.95
CA ARG A 102 -6.73 -16.18 -4.53
C ARG A 102 -7.71 -15.14 -5.06
N GLN A 103 -7.93 -14.07 -4.29
CA GLN A 103 -8.45 -12.85 -4.87
C GLN A 103 -7.46 -12.49 -5.99
N PRO A 104 -7.90 -12.32 -7.24
CA PRO A 104 -7.08 -11.56 -8.17
C PRO A 104 -6.89 -10.21 -7.47
N GLY A 105 -5.63 -9.82 -7.23
CA GLY A 105 -5.36 -8.46 -6.81
C GLY A 105 -6.06 -7.50 -7.76
N PRO A 106 -6.32 -6.24 -7.36
CA PRO A 106 -6.68 -5.22 -8.34
C PRO A 106 -5.70 -5.35 -9.51
N PRO A 107 -6.15 -5.20 -10.77
CA PRO A 107 -5.23 -5.28 -11.89
C PRO A 107 -4.06 -4.38 -11.54
N ALA A 108 -2.89 -4.98 -11.31
CA ALA A 108 -1.68 -4.21 -11.28
C ALA A 108 -1.72 -3.50 -12.61
N ILE A 109 -1.84 -2.18 -12.59
CA ILE A 109 -1.60 -1.38 -13.78
C ILE A 109 -0.21 -1.86 -14.18
N ALA A 110 -0.17 -2.70 -15.23
CA ALA A 110 1.10 -3.15 -15.77
C ALA A 110 1.90 -1.88 -15.96
N PRO A 111 3.17 -1.82 -15.51
CA PRO A 111 3.98 -0.62 -15.73
C PRO A 111 3.81 -0.28 -17.19
N THR A 112 3.12 0.83 -17.46
CA THR A 112 2.88 1.29 -18.82
C THR A 112 4.26 1.31 -19.44
N GLY A 113 4.41 0.60 -20.56
CA GLY A 113 5.69 0.47 -21.24
C GLY A 113 6.34 1.84 -21.26
N ARG A 114 7.53 1.93 -20.64
CA ARG A 114 8.28 3.19 -20.53
C ARG A 114 8.21 3.86 -21.89
N ALA A 115 7.62 5.05 -21.96
CA ALA A 115 7.75 5.86 -23.15
C ALA A 115 9.27 6.00 -23.39
N GLU A 116 9.75 5.52 -24.54
CA GLU A 116 11.16 5.56 -24.88
C GLU A 116 11.58 7.04 -24.91
N SER A 117 12.19 7.52 -23.82
CA SER A 117 12.57 8.93 -23.62
C SER A 117 13.81 9.32 -24.44
N HIS A 118 14.02 8.66 -25.59
CA HIS A 118 15.21 8.73 -26.42
C HIS A 118 15.04 9.61 -27.67
N LEU A 119 13.91 10.30 -27.80
CA LEU A 119 13.55 11.10 -28.97
C LEU A 119 14.03 12.56 -28.86
N VAL A 120 15.28 12.77 -28.45
CA VAL A 120 15.92 14.08 -28.65
C VAL A 120 16.52 14.08 -30.04
N PRO A 121 16.19 15.06 -30.90
CA PRO A 121 16.84 15.17 -32.19
C PRO A 121 18.36 15.38 -31.99
N LEU A 122 19.17 14.62 -32.72
CA LEU A 122 20.63 14.77 -32.70
C LEU A 122 21.13 15.91 -33.59
N TYR A 123 20.29 16.40 -34.50
CA TYR A 123 20.63 17.41 -35.50
C TYR A 123 20.01 18.76 -35.15
N GLY A 124 20.52 19.86 -35.72
CA GLY A 124 20.05 21.22 -35.43
C GLY A 124 20.81 21.93 -34.31
N ARG A 125 20.52 23.22 -34.12
CA ARG A 125 21.05 24.02 -33.01
C ARG A 125 20.26 23.73 -31.74
N LEU A 126 20.58 22.65 -31.02
CA LEU A 126 20.06 22.46 -29.66
C LEU A 126 20.87 23.29 -28.68
N GLU A 127 20.60 24.58 -28.58
CA GLU A 127 21.06 25.33 -27.41
C GLU A 127 20.21 24.91 -26.20
N LEU A 128 20.86 24.69 -25.04
CA LEU A 128 20.13 24.61 -23.77
C LEU A 128 19.24 25.85 -23.68
N PRO A 129 17.90 25.69 -23.65
CA PRO A 129 17.01 26.83 -23.55
C PRO A 129 17.41 27.68 -22.34
N SER A 130 17.42 28.99 -22.51
CA SER A 130 17.82 29.91 -21.45
C SER A 130 16.81 29.83 -20.29
N GLY A 131 17.26 29.29 -19.16
CA GLY A 131 16.45 29.14 -17.94
C GLY A 131 15.83 27.75 -17.76
N GLY A 132 15.68 27.34 -16.49
CA GLY A 132 14.91 26.15 -16.13
C GLY A 132 13.43 26.39 -16.39
N ASP A 133 12.77 25.46 -17.10
CA ASP A 133 11.33 25.53 -17.28
C ASP A 133 10.62 25.05 -16.01
N GLU A 134 10.18 25.98 -15.18
CA GLU A 134 9.33 25.68 -14.02
C GLU A 134 7.88 25.35 -14.44
N GLY A 135 7.47 25.64 -15.67
CA GLY A 135 6.09 25.56 -16.11
C GLY A 135 5.25 26.78 -15.71
N PRO A 136 3.96 26.80 -16.07
CA PRO A 136 3.09 27.94 -15.79
C PRO A 136 2.83 28.12 -14.28
N PRO A 137 2.63 29.37 -13.81
CA PRO A 137 2.44 29.65 -12.38
C PRO A 137 1.21 28.96 -11.78
N ASN A 138 0.18 28.72 -12.61
CA ASN A 138 -1.05 28.02 -12.25
C ASN A 138 -0.99 26.50 -12.52
N GLY A 139 0.18 25.96 -12.87
CA GLY A 139 0.37 24.53 -13.10
C GLY A 139 0.27 23.70 -11.81
N LEU A 140 -0.10 22.44 -11.95
CA LEU A 140 -0.20 21.47 -10.86
C LEU A 140 1.18 21.19 -10.28
N THR A 141 1.40 21.54 -9.01
CA THR A 141 2.64 21.21 -8.29
C THR A 141 2.61 19.76 -7.81
N LEU A 142 3.78 19.21 -7.49
CA LEU A 142 3.89 17.85 -6.95
C LEU A 142 3.06 17.69 -5.66
N ASP A 143 3.06 18.71 -4.79
CA ASP A 143 2.34 18.66 -3.52
C ASP A 143 0.83 18.67 -3.71
N MET A 144 0.33 19.51 -4.62
CA MET A 144 -1.08 19.49 -5.01
C MET A 144 -1.48 18.16 -5.65
N ALA A 145 -0.58 17.54 -6.43
CA ALA A 145 -0.83 16.23 -7.02
C ALA A 145 -0.91 15.13 -5.95
N ILE A 146 -0.03 15.15 -4.94
CA ILE A 146 -0.05 14.20 -3.81
C ILE A 146 -1.33 14.36 -3.00
N GLU A 147 -1.69 15.59 -2.62
CA GLU A 147 -2.91 15.86 -1.87
C GLU A 147 -4.14 15.35 -2.64
N ARG A 148 -4.21 15.65 -3.94
CA ARG A 148 -5.30 15.17 -4.79
C ARG A 148 -5.33 13.65 -4.84
N LEU A 149 -4.19 13.00 -5.09
CA LEU A 149 -4.08 11.53 -5.13
C LEU A 149 -4.65 10.87 -3.88
N VAL A 150 -4.26 11.34 -2.70
CA VAL A 150 -4.70 10.75 -1.41
C VAL A 150 -6.22 10.87 -1.23
N HIS A 151 -6.83 11.95 -1.73
CA HIS A 151 -8.27 12.18 -1.59
C HIS A 151 -9.12 11.55 -2.70
N THR A 152 -8.63 11.49 -3.94
CA THR A 152 -9.43 11.08 -5.10
C THR A 152 -9.24 9.61 -5.47
N ASN A 153 -8.08 9.01 -5.19
CA ASN A 153 -7.75 7.66 -5.62
C ASN A 153 -8.73 6.61 -5.02
N PRO A 154 -9.49 5.88 -5.84
CA PRO A 154 -10.49 4.92 -5.39
C PRO A 154 -9.85 3.67 -4.78
N GLY A 155 -8.63 3.29 -5.18
CA GLY A 155 -7.86 2.22 -4.56
C GLY A 155 -7.51 2.53 -3.11
N LEU A 156 -7.01 3.75 -2.85
CA LEU A 156 -6.76 4.23 -1.48
C LEU A 156 -8.06 4.37 -0.69
N ARG A 157 -9.13 4.90 -1.29
CA ARG A 157 -10.44 5.00 -0.63
C ARG A 157 -11.04 3.64 -0.29
N ALA A 158 -10.86 2.63 -1.15
CA ALA A 158 -11.29 1.27 -0.89
C ALA A 158 -10.50 0.65 0.27
N LYS A 159 -9.17 0.76 0.26
CA LYS A 159 -8.32 0.32 1.39
C LYS A 159 -8.65 1.04 2.68
N PHE A 160 -8.97 2.34 2.63
CA PHE A 160 -9.39 3.10 3.80
C PHE A 160 -10.65 2.51 4.46
N GLN A 161 -11.55 1.86 3.71
CA GLN A 161 -12.72 1.18 4.28
C GLN A 161 -12.38 -0.05 5.13
N GLU A 162 -11.16 -0.57 5.07
CA GLU A 162 -10.72 -1.64 5.98
C GLU A 162 -10.63 -1.15 7.43
N ILE A 163 -10.39 0.14 7.67
CA ILE A 163 -10.32 0.73 9.02
C ILE A 163 -11.69 0.70 9.73
N PRO A 164 -12.81 1.22 9.16
CA PRO A 164 -14.12 1.09 9.78
C PRO A 164 -14.59 -0.37 9.86
N ASN A 165 -14.21 -1.24 8.91
CA ASN A 165 -14.47 -2.67 9.02
C ASN A 165 -13.75 -3.26 10.25
N ALA A 166 -12.48 -2.94 10.46
CA ALA A 166 -11.74 -3.34 11.66
C ALA A 166 -12.34 -2.77 12.96
N GLN A 167 -12.93 -1.57 12.90
CA GLN A 167 -13.68 -1.02 14.03
C GLN A 167 -14.95 -1.81 14.33
N ALA A 168 -15.64 -2.29 13.30
CA ALA A 168 -16.79 -3.20 13.45
C ALA A 168 -16.35 -4.57 14.00
N ASP A 169 -15.16 -5.05 13.65
CA ASP A 169 -14.58 -6.26 14.24
C ASP A 169 -14.27 -6.08 15.74
N ILE A 170 -13.75 -4.91 16.14
CA ILE A 170 -13.56 -4.57 17.55
C ILE A 170 -14.90 -4.56 18.29
N LEU A 171 -15.94 -3.97 17.70
CA LEU A 171 -17.28 -3.98 18.27
C LEU A 171 -17.78 -5.42 18.44
N SER A 172 -17.68 -6.23 17.39
CA SER A 172 -18.12 -7.64 17.38
C SER A 172 -17.37 -8.48 18.41
N ALA A 173 -16.05 -8.27 18.55
CA ALA A 173 -15.23 -8.91 19.57
C ALA A 173 -15.62 -8.52 21.00
N GLY A 174 -16.20 -7.33 21.18
CA GLY A 174 -16.68 -6.80 22.46
C GLY A 174 -18.10 -7.22 22.85
N LEU A 175 -18.87 -7.82 21.94
CA LEU A 175 -20.23 -8.26 22.23
C LEU A 175 -20.25 -9.50 23.14
N ARG A 176 -21.29 -9.60 23.97
CA ARG A 176 -21.58 -10.81 24.76
C ARG A 176 -22.43 -11.77 23.94
N ALA A 177 -22.34 -13.06 24.26
CA ALA A 177 -23.25 -14.04 23.69
C ALA A 177 -24.69 -13.72 24.08
N ASN A 178 -25.61 -13.82 23.12
CA ASN A 178 -27.04 -13.70 23.39
C ASN A 178 -27.50 -14.88 24.26
N PRO A 179 -28.49 -14.66 25.15
CA PRO A 179 -29.11 -15.76 25.87
C PRO A 179 -29.85 -16.67 24.90
N LEU A 180 -29.85 -17.97 25.19
CA LEU A 180 -30.67 -18.96 24.49
C LEU A 180 -31.90 -19.28 25.32
N VAL A 181 -33.05 -19.40 24.68
CA VAL A 181 -34.27 -19.89 25.32
C VAL A 181 -34.48 -21.32 24.86
N PHE A 182 -34.48 -22.25 25.81
CA PHE A 182 -34.74 -23.66 25.59
C PHE A 182 -36.07 -24.03 26.22
N ALA A 183 -37.04 -24.40 25.39
CA ALA A 183 -38.31 -24.94 25.83
C ALA A 183 -38.32 -26.46 25.58
N SER A 184 -38.66 -27.24 26.60
CA SER A 184 -38.73 -28.69 26.50
C SER A 184 -40.00 -29.26 27.10
N ALA A 185 -40.47 -30.34 26.49
CA ALA A 185 -41.47 -31.22 27.08
C ALA A 185 -40.83 -32.60 27.26
N GLY A 186 -40.79 -33.10 28.49
CA GLY A 186 -40.28 -34.44 28.81
C GLY A 186 -41.38 -35.38 29.27
N ASN A 187 -41.04 -36.67 29.31
CA ASN A 187 -41.92 -37.75 29.77
C ASN A 187 -43.28 -37.84 29.07
N VAL A 188 -43.37 -37.32 27.84
CA VAL A 188 -44.57 -37.38 26.99
C VAL A 188 -44.82 -38.83 26.56
N PRO A 189 -45.95 -39.46 26.94
CA PRO A 189 -46.18 -40.88 26.71
C PRO A 189 -46.51 -41.18 25.24
N TYR A 190 -46.06 -42.36 24.78
CA TYR A 190 -46.58 -42.98 23.55
C TYR A 190 -47.88 -43.75 23.87
N GLY A 191 -48.97 -43.02 24.13
CA GLY A 191 -50.29 -43.58 24.46
C GLY A 191 -50.95 -42.92 25.68
N SER A 192 -52.11 -43.45 26.11
CA SER A 192 -52.80 -42.95 27.31
C SER A 192 -52.14 -43.45 28.60
N TYR A 193 -52.17 -42.62 29.64
CA TYR A 193 -51.71 -43.02 30.97
C TYR A 193 -52.62 -44.11 31.54
N SER A 194 -52.00 -45.07 32.24
CA SER A 194 -52.71 -46.07 33.02
C SER A 194 -52.04 -46.24 34.37
N THR A 195 -52.72 -46.87 35.33
CA THR A 195 -52.14 -47.22 36.64
C THR A 195 -50.94 -48.16 36.54
N GLN A 196 -50.80 -48.90 35.43
CA GLN A 196 -49.66 -49.77 35.13
C GLN A 196 -48.55 -49.04 34.34
N ARG A 197 -48.83 -47.83 33.84
CA ARG A 197 -47.90 -46.94 33.13
C ARG A 197 -48.02 -45.52 33.70
N PRO A 198 -47.64 -45.31 34.97
CA PRO A 198 -47.61 -43.97 35.53
C PRO A 198 -46.64 -43.13 34.72
N GLY A 199 -47.08 -41.96 34.27
CA GLY A 199 -46.22 -41.02 33.56
C GLY A 199 -46.50 -39.60 34.04
N GLN A 200 -45.46 -38.79 34.05
CA GLN A 200 -45.45 -37.44 34.62
C GLN A 200 -44.88 -36.50 33.55
N ASN A 201 -45.71 -35.71 32.88
CA ASN A 201 -45.18 -34.74 31.91
C ASN A 201 -44.53 -33.57 32.63
N ASN A 202 -43.35 -33.19 32.17
CA ASN A 202 -42.71 -31.94 32.53
C ASN A 202 -42.65 -31.00 31.34
N TYR A 203 -42.95 -29.74 31.56
CA TYR A 203 -42.81 -28.65 30.60
C TYR A 203 -41.93 -27.58 31.20
N ASP A 204 -40.78 -27.33 30.58
CA ASP A 204 -39.75 -26.45 31.11
C ASP A 204 -39.43 -25.34 30.11
N VAL A 205 -39.25 -24.13 30.62
CA VAL A 205 -38.67 -23.01 29.88
C VAL A 205 -37.40 -22.59 30.60
N THR A 206 -36.26 -22.75 29.93
CA THR A 206 -34.93 -22.49 30.48
C THR A 206 -34.21 -21.42 29.67
N LEU A 207 -33.74 -20.39 30.35
CA LEU A 207 -32.83 -19.39 29.82
C LEU A 207 -31.39 -19.86 30.06
N ILE A 208 -30.60 -19.94 28.99
CA ILE A 208 -29.19 -20.37 29.03
C ILE A 208 -28.34 -19.16 28.64
N GLN A 209 -27.51 -18.68 29.56
CA GLN A 209 -26.59 -17.58 29.32
C GLN A 209 -25.16 -18.05 29.47
N ALA A 210 -24.35 -17.86 28.43
CA ALA A 210 -22.90 -18.05 28.53
C ALA A 210 -22.27 -16.89 29.30
N VAL A 211 -21.46 -17.22 30.31
CA VAL A 211 -20.71 -16.29 31.13
C VAL A 211 -19.22 -16.47 30.84
N ASP A 212 -18.59 -15.36 30.45
CA ASP A 212 -17.14 -15.32 30.20
C ASP A 212 -16.37 -15.23 31.53
N VAL A 213 -15.89 -16.37 32.01
CA VAL A 213 -15.12 -16.48 33.27
C VAL A 213 -13.64 -16.14 33.07
N ASN A 214 -13.12 -16.34 31.86
CA ASN A 214 -11.69 -16.23 31.54
C ASN A 214 -11.29 -14.91 30.88
N ARG A 215 -12.19 -13.92 30.87
CA ARG A 215 -12.00 -12.63 30.21
C ARG A 215 -11.66 -12.77 28.71
N LYS A 216 -12.12 -13.85 28.06
CA LYS A 216 -11.87 -14.13 26.64
C LYS A 216 -12.30 -12.97 25.76
N ARG A 217 -13.44 -12.35 26.07
CA ARG A 217 -13.92 -11.14 25.40
C ARG A 217 -12.90 -10.01 25.44
N THR A 218 -12.29 -9.77 26.59
CA THR A 218 -11.27 -8.71 26.73
C THR A 218 -10.08 -8.99 25.84
N VAL A 219 -9.61 -10.24 25.79
CA VAL A 219 -8.48 -10.63 24.95
C VAL A 219 -8.84 -10.59 23.46
N ARG A 220 -10.06 -11.01 23.07
CA ARG A 220 -10.60 -10.85 21.70
C ARG A 220 -10.59 -9.39 21.26
N VAL A 221 -11.03 -8.47 22.12
CA VAL A 221 -10.98 -7.03 21.87
C VAL A 221 -9.54 -6.55 21.69
N ILE A 222 -8.59 -7.00 22.51
CA ILE A 222 -7.17 -6.64 22.38
C ILE A 222 -6.62 -7.11 21.02
N VAL A 223 -6.90 -8.36 20.62
CA VAL A 223 -6.49 -8.88 19.30
C VAL A 223 -7.07 -8.04 18.16
N ALA A 224 -8.36 -7.72 18.22
CA ALA A 224 -9.03 -6.88 17.21
C ALA A 224 -8.44 -5.45 17.17
N GLN A 225 -8.09 -4.87 18.32
CA GLN A 225 -7.41 -3.58 18.39
C GLN A 225 -6.02 -3.60 17.76
N GLN A 226 -5.22 -4.64 18.01
CA GLN A 226 -3.92 -4.77 17.34
C GLN A 226 -4.08 -5.02 15.83
N ALA A 227 -5.10 -5.77 15.43
CA ALA A 227 -5.43 -5.97 14.01
C ALA A 227 -5.77 -4.65 13.31
N LYS A 228 -6.56 -3.77 13.95
CA LYS A 228 -6.84 -2.42 13.42
C LYS A 228 -5.56 -1.60 13.23
N LYS A 229 -4.64 -1.62 14.20
CA LYS A 229 -3.36 -0.89 14.08
C LYS A 229 -2.50 -1.39 12.92
N VAL A 230 -2.49 -2.69 12.67
CA VAL A 230 -1.84 -3.27 11.48
C VAL A 230 -2.47 -2.72 10.20
N ILE A 231 -3.80 -2.69 10.11
CA ILE A 231 -4.53 -2.16 8.95
C ILE A 231 -4.24 -0.67 8.74
N GLU A 232 -4.16 0.14 9.79
CA GLU A 232 -3.78 1.55 9.71
C GLU A 232 -2.37 1.73 9.12
N ALA A 233 -1.40 0.93 9.56
CA ALA A 233 -0.04 0.95 9.02
C ALA A 233 0.04 0.43 7.57
N GLN A 234 -0.76 -0.59 7.21
CA GLN A 234 -0.89 -1.09 5.84
C GLN A 234 -1.50 -0.06 4.89
N TYR A 235 -2.46 0.74 5.38
CA TYR A 235 -3.01 1.87 4.62
C TYR A 235 -1.93 2.94 4.38
N GLN A 236 -1.15 3.29 5.40
CA GLN A 236 -0.03 4.23 5.25
C GLN A 236 1.02 3.73 4.25
N ASP A 237 1.32 2.42 4.21
CA ASP A 237 2.24 1.86 3.22
C ASP A 237 1.64 1.91 1.80
N ALA A 238 0.33 1.64 1.66
CA ALA A 238 -0.35 1.80 0.38
C ALA A 238 -0.27 3.24 -0.13
N VAL A 239 -0.46 4.24 0.75
CA VAL A 239 -0.27 5.66 0.40
C VAL A 239 1.15 5.92 -0.07
N ARG A 240 2.17 5.40 0.63
CA ARG A 240 3.58 5.55 0.25
C ARG A 240 3.85 5.00 -1.15
N LEU A 241 3.34 3.82 -1.48
CA LEU A 241 3.53 3.18 -2.79
C LEU A 241 2.80 3.95 -3.91
N GLU A 242 1.59 4.45 -3.65
CA GLU A 242 0.87 5.28 -4.63
C GLU A 242 1.56 6.63 -4.87
N ILE A 243 2.17 7.22 -3.84
CA ILE A 243 3.00 8.42 -3.99
C ILE A 243 4.25 8.13 -4.85
N ASP A 244 4.86 6.95 -4.74
CA ASP A 244 6.00 6.55 -5.59
C ASP A 244 5.60 6.42 -7.07
N ASN A 245 4.42 5.85 -7.33
CA ASN A 245 3.85 5.81 -8.68
C ASN A 245 3.62 7.24 -9.21
N LEU A 246 3.14 8.14 -8.35
CA LEU A 246 2.94 9.55 -8.70
C LEU A 246 4.26 10.28 -8.98
N TYR A 247 5.30 10.05 -8.18
CA TYR A 247 6.64 10.59 -8.43
C TYR A 247 7.13 10.22 -9.83
N THR A 248 6.95 8.96 -10.22
CA THR A 248 7.34 8.49 -11.55
C THR A 248 6.54 9.21 -12.64
N ALA A 249 5.20 9.19 -12.55
CA ALA A 249 4.34 9.82 -13.55
C ALA A 249 4.54 11.34 -13.66
N PHE A 250 4.78 12.02 -12.53
CA PHE A 250 5.02 13.46 -12.50
C PHE A 250 6.34 13.83 -13.19
N VAL A 251 7.42 13.09 -12.92
CA VAL A 251 8.70 13.29 -13.60
C VAL A 251 8.63 12.93 -15.08
N ASP A 252 7.82 11.94 -15.47
CA ASP A 252 7.60 11.58 -16.87
C ASP A 252 6.93 12.72 -17.67
N VAL A 253 6.01 13.47 -17.05
CA VAL A 253 5.43 14.68 -17.67
C VAL A 253 6.46 15.78 -17.82
N LEU A 254 7.30 16.02 -16.80
CA LEU A 254 8.38 17.00 -16.88
C LEU A 254 9.40 16.64 -17.98
N ASP A 255 9.79 15.37 -18.07
CA ASP A 255 10.69 14.84 -19.10
C ASP A 255 10.08 15.02 -20.51
N ALA A 256 8.81 14.65 -20.69
CA ALA A 256 8.14 14.79 -21.98
C ALA A 256 7.99 16.27 -22.40
N ARG A 257 7.69 17.18 -21.45
CA ARG A 257 7.59 18.62 -21.72
C ARG A 257 8.94 19.18 -22.16
N GLU A 258 9.99 18.80 -21.46
CA GLU A 258 11.35 19.21 -21.79
C GLU A 258 11.79 18.64 -23.14
N THR A 259 11.40 17.40 -23.47
CA THR A 259 11.65 16.79 -24.78
C THR A 259 10.99 17.57 -25.92
N VAL A 260 9.74 18.00 -25.76
CA VAL A 260 9.05 18.88 -26.73
C VAL A 260 9.79 20.21 -26.89
N ARG A 261 10.24 20.81 -25.79
CA ARG A 261 11.00 22.08 -25.80
C ARG A 261 12.28 21.96 -26.64
N TYR A 262 13.05 20.89 -26.47
CA TYR A 262 14.24 20.60 -27.27
C TYR A 262 13.92 20.27 -28.74
N ALA A 263 12.89 19.47 -28.98
CA ALA A 263 12.49 19.10 -30.34
C ALA A 263 12.08 20.34 -31.15
N ARG A 264 11.35 21.27 -30.54
CA ARG A 264 10.95 22.53 -31.18
C ARG A 264 12.15 23.44 -31.48
N ALA A 265 13.07 23.59 -30.52
CA ALA A 265 14.30 24.36 -30.72
C ALA A 265 15.17 23.77 -31.86
N SER A 266 15.21 22.45 -31.98
CA SER A 266 15.89 21.75 -33.08
C SER A 266 15.28 22.07 -34.45
N VAL A 267 13.95 22.01 -34.58
CA VAL A 267 13.23 22.36 -35.81
C VAL A 267 13.49 23.82 -36.19
N GLU A 268 13.39 24.75 -35.24
CA GLU A 268 13.70 26.17 -35.46
C GLU A 268 15.15 26.36 -35.93
N GLY A 269 16.09 25.66 -35.30
CA GLY A 269 17.51 25.69 -35.68
C GLY A 269 17.78 25.16 -37.08
N LEU A 270 17.15 24.04 -37.46
CA LEU A 270 17.30 23.44 -38.80
C LEU A 270 16.62 24.28 -39.88
N CYS A 271 15.47 24.88 -39.59
CA CYS A 271 14.82 25.84 -40.48
C CYS A 271 15.76 27.00 -40.84
N GLN A 272 16.54 27.50 -39.89
CA GLN A 272 17.54 28.54 -40.13
C GLN A 272 18.73 28.05 -40.97
N VAL A 273 19.17 26.81 -40.77
CA VAL A 273 20.23 26.18 -41.58
C VAL A 273 19.76 26.06 -43.03
N VAL A 274 18.57 25.50 -43.28
CA VAL A 274 17.99 25.38 -44.63
C VAL A 274 17.94 26.74 -45.34
N LYS A 275 17.46 27.79 -44.66
CA LYS A 275 17.43 29.15 -45.23
C LYS A 275 18.82 29.67 -45.60
N THR A 276 19.80 29.48 -44.72
CA THR A 276 21.17 29.97 -44.93
C THR A 276 21.86 29.23 -46.07
N THR A 277 21.67 27.91 -46.15
CA THR A 277 22.22 27.06 -47.22
C THR A 277 21.57 27.39 -48.56
N ASP A 278 20.25 27.60 -48.63
CA ASP A 278 19.54 28.03 -49.85
C ASP A 278 20.07 29.37 -50.38
N GLU A 279 20.37 30.33 -49.50
CA GLU A 279 21.01 31.59 -49.89
C GLU A 279 22.44 31.42 -50.43
N GLN A 280 23.22 30.48 -49.90
CA GLN A 280 24.59 30.20 -50.37
C GLN A 280 24.59 29.49 -51.73
N VAL A 281 23.65 28.57 -51.95
CA VAL A 281 23.44 27.94 -53.27
C VAL A 281 23.04 28.97 -54.32
N LYS A 282 22.13 29.90 -53.99
CA LYS A 282 21.75 31.02 -54.88
C LYS A 282 22.94 31.93 -55.24
N LYS A 283 23.95 32.00 -54.38
CA LYS A 283 25.22 32.72 -54.61
C LYS A 283 26.30 31.87 -55.31
N GLY A 284 26.01 30.61 -55.62
CA GLY A 284 26.93 29.67 -56.27
C GLY A 284 28.07 29.16 -55.37
N LEU A 285 27.94 29.32 -54.04
CA LEU A 285 28.99 28.95 -53.07
C LEU A 285 28.92 27.49 -52.63
N GLU A 286 27.75 26.87 -52.70
CA GLU A 286 27.49 25.48 -52.32
C GLU A 286 26.64 24.76 -53.38
N PRO A 287 26.72 23.42 -53.48
CA PRO A 287 25.91 22.64 -54.41
C PRO A 287 24.47 22.44 -53.90
N GLN A 288 23.52 22.24 -54.81
CA GLN A 288 22.09 22.01 -54.49
C GLN A 288 21.87 20.78 -53.58
N SER A 289 22.79 19.81 -53.58
CA SER A 289 22.75 18.64 -52.69
C SER A 289 22.81 19.01 -51.20
N GLU A 290 23.39 20.14 -50.82
CA GLU A 290 23.45 20.59 -49.42
C GLU A 290 22.07 21.06 -48.92
N VAL A 291 21.28 21.70 -49.78
CA VAL A 291 19.90 22.12 -49.47
C VAL A 291 19.02 20.89 -49.25
N GLU A 292 19.14 19.88 -50.11
CA GLU A 292 18.40 18.62 -49.98
C GLU A 292 18.74 17.91 -48.66
N SER A 293 20.03 17.82 -48.33
CA SER A 293 20.52 17.22 -47.07
C SER A 293 19.96 17.95 -45.83
N ALA A 294 19.99 19.29 -45.84
CA ALA A 294 19.43 20.10 -44.75
C ALA A 294 17.90 19.94 -44.64
N THR A 295 17.20 19.80 -45.77
CA THR A 295 15.74 19.60 -45.82
C THR A 295 15.36 18.24 -45.24
N ILE A 296 16.05 17.17 -45.62
CA ILE A 296 15.85 15.82 -45.03
C ILE A 296 16.04 15.84 -43.50
N GLN A 297 17.03 16.59 -43.01
CA GLN A 297 17.24 16.74 -41.55
C GLN A 297 16.10 17.50 -40.87
N LEU A 298 15.56 18.54 -41.52
CA LEU A 298 14.40 19.28 -41.02
C LEU A 298 13.17 18.37 -40.94
N ASP A 299 12.83 17.67 -42.03
CA ASP A 299 11.69 16.74 -42.07
C ASP A 299 11.82 15.65 -40.99
N THR A 300 13.02 15.13 -40.79
CA THR A 300 13.31 14.16 -39.72
C THR A 300 13.08 14.76 -38.33
N ALA A 301 13.46 16.02 -38.11
CA ALA A 301 13.25 16.70 -36.84
C ALA A 301 11.77 17.03 -36.58
N GLU A 302 10.99 17.34 -37.61
CA GLU A 302 9.54 17.55 -37.52
C GLU A 302 8.81 16.27 -37.09
N VAL A 303 9.20 15.11 -37.63
CA VAL A 303 8.69 13.80 -37.19
C VAL A 303 8.99 13.56 -35.70
N VAL A 304 10.21 13.89 -35.26
CA VAL A 304 10.59 13.76 -33.84
C VAL A 304 9.77 14.70 -32.94
N LEU A 305 9.48 15.92 -33.40
CA LEU A 305 8.63 16.86 -32.68
C LEU A 305 7.20 16.32 -32.53
N GLU A 306 6.59 15.80 -33.59
CA GLU A 306 5.24 15.22 -33.55
C GLU A 306 5.16 14.04 -32.56
N GLN A 307 6.19 13.18 -32.56
CA GLN A 307 6.31 12.07 -31.61
C GLN A 307 6.47 12.57 -30.17
N ALA A 308 7.28 13.60 -29.93
CA ALA A 308 7.48 14.20 -28.61
C ALA A 308 6.18 14.84 -28.08
N GLU A 309 5.42 15.54 -28.93
CA GLU A 309 4.13 16.13 -28.56
C GLU A 309 3.09 15.06 -28.22
N THR A 310 3.10 13.95 -28.96
CA THR A 310 2.26 12.78 -28.66
C THR A 310 2.67 12.13 -27.34
N ALA A 311 3.96 11.95 -27.07
CA ALA A 311 4.47 11.41 -25.82
C ALA A 311 4.09 12.30 -24.61
N LEU A 312 4.15 13.62 -24.76
CA LEU A 312 3.68 14.56 -23.73
C LEU A 312 2.18 14.38 -23.44
N ARG A 313 1.36 14.25 -24.47
CA ARG A 313 -0.09 14.01 -24.30
C ARG A 313 -0.36 12.70 -23.56
N VAL A 314 0.39 11.64 -23.87
CA VAL A 314 0.29 10.34 -23.18
C VAL A 314 0.74 10.45 -21.72
N ALA A 315 1.85 11.14 -21.44
CA ALA A 315 2.33 11.35 -20.07
C ALA A 315 1.32 12.14 -19.23
N LYS A 316 0.75 13.23 -19.79
CA LYS A 316 -0.31 14.03 -19.13
C LYS A 316 -1.53 13.19 -18.81
N ARG A 317 -2.00 12.36 -19.74
CA ARG A 317 -3.13 11.44 -19.53
C ARG A 317 -2.85 10.37 -18.48
N THR A 318 -1.62 9.86 -18.43
CA THR A 318 -1.19 8.89 -17.40
C THR A 318 -1.23 9.53 -16.02
N LEU A 319 -0.66 10.73 -15.87
CA LEU A 319 -0.73 11.51 -14.63
C LEU A 319 -2.18 11.81 -14.24
N ALA A 320 -2.99 12.31 -15.18
CA ALA A 320 -4.40 12.63 -14.98
C ALA A 320 -5.21 11.43 -14.51
N THR A 321 -4.95 10.24 -15.07
CA THR A 321 -5.61 8.99 -14.64
C THR A 321 -5.24 8.66 -13.20
N LEU A 322 -3.97 8.80 -12.82
CA LEU A 322 -3.51 8.48 -11.47
C LEU A 322 -4.15 9.40 -10.42
N ILE A 323 -4.26 10.70 -10.70
CA ILE A 323 -4.91 11.68 -9.82
C ILE A 323 -6.43 11.79 -10.04
N HIS A 324 -7.00 10.91 -10.87
CA HIS A 324 -8.44 10.79 -11.15
C HIS A 324 -9.08 12.10 -11.66
N LEU A 325 -8.40 12.79 -12.57
CA LEU A 325 -8.97 13.87 -13.35
C LEU A 325 -9.93 13.33 -14.42
N ALA A 326 -10.91 14.14 -14.81
CA ALA A 326 -11.77 13.83 -15.95
C ALA A 326 -10.92 13.79 -17.24
N PRO A 327 -11.24 12.91 -18.22
CA PRO A 327 -10.49 12.82 -19.47
C PRO A 327 -10.38 14.15 -20.22
N GLN A 328 -11.41 15.01 -20.12
CA GLN A 328 -11.42 16.34 -20.74
C GLN A 328 -10.42 17.32 -20.10
N GLU A 329 -10.04 17.10 -18.84
CA GLU A 329 -9.10 17.93 -18.08
C GLU A 329 -7.64 17.45 -18.26
N ALA A 330 -7.42 16.30 -18.89
CA ALA A 330 -6.09 15.69 -19.04
C ALA A 330 -5.20 16.40 -20.06
N ASP A 331 -5.75 16.78 -21.22
CA ASP A 331 -4.98 17.46 -22.27
C ASP A 331 -4.56 18.91 -21.88
N PRO A 332 -5.42 19.75 -21.24
CA PRO A 332 -5.03 21.08 -20.76
C PRO A 332 -4.20 21.07 -19.47
N LEU A 333 -3.95 19.88 -18.87
CA LEU A 333 -3.15 19.77 -17.65
C LEU A 333 -1.73 20.31 -17.89
N GLU A 334 -1.33 21.28 -17.09
CA GLU A 334 0.05 21.77 -17.04
C GLU A 334 0.63 21.51 -15.67
N VAL A 335 1.90 21.09 -15.63
CA VAL A 335 2.61 20.77 -14.39
C VAL A 335 3.52 21.92 -14.02
N ARG A 336 3.69 22.18 -12.71
CA ARG A 336 4.67 23.15 -12.21
C ARG A 336 5.77 22.44 -11.42
N GLY A 337 7.01 22.62 -11.85
CA GLY A 337 8.20 22.03 -11.24
C GLY A 337 9.40 22.05 -12.19
N SER A 338 10.60 22.17 -11.62
CA SER A 338 11.88 22.06 -12.34
C SER A 338 12.45 20.66 -12.15
N ILE A 339 13.12 20.14 -13.19
CA ILE A 339 13.88 18.88 -13.12
C ILE A 339 15.16 19.07 -12.29
N ARG A 340 15.79 20.25 -12.42
CA ARG A 340 17.00 20.60 -11.66
C ARG A 340 16.60 21.14 -10.30
N ASP A 341 17.19 20.58 -9.25
CA ASP A 341 16.92 20.98 -7.88
C ASP A 341 18.23 21.18 -7.09
N PRO A 342 18.53 22.40 -6.61
CA PRO A 342 19.79 22.73 -5.93
C PRO A 342 19.79 22.46 -4.41
N VAL A 343 18.90 21.61 -3.90
CA VAL A 343 18.76 21.34 -2.46
C VAL A 343 20.01 20.67 -1.85
N PRO A 344 20.30 20.94 -0.56
CA PRO A 344 21.40 20.28 0.16
C PRO A 344 21.36 18.74 0.04
N PRO A 345 22.53 18.09 0.10
CA PRO A 345 22.59 16.63 0.09
C PRO A 345 21.78 16.04 1.26
N PRO A 346 21.19 14.84 1.07
CA PRO A 346 20.52 14.14 2.15
C PRO A 346 21.52 13.77 3.26
N PRO A 347 21.02 13.41 4.46
CA PRO A 347 21.83 12.85 5.53
C PRO A 347 22.65 11.62 5.08
N PRO A 348 23.70 11.25 5.84
CA PRO A 348 24.47 10.02 5.62
C PRO A 348 23.58 8.78 5.50
N ILE A 349 24.06 7.78 4.75
CA ILE A 349 23.27 6.58 4.45
C ILE A 349 22.87 5.81 5.71
N GLU A 350 23.74 5.78 6.72
CA GLU A 350 23.47 5.13 8.00
C GLU A 350 22.32 5.80 8.76
N ASP A 351 22.20 7.13 8.66
CA ASP A 351 21.10 7.89 9.24
C ASP A 351 19.79 7.62 8.50
N LEU A 352 19.85 7.52 7.17
CA LEU A 352 18.70 7.18 6.33
C LEU A 352 18.19 5.76 6.61
N ILE A 353 19.09 4.79 6.82
CA ILE A 353 18.73 3.41 7.18
C ILE A 353 18.02 3.39 8.54
N ARG A 354 18.57 4.08 9.54
CA ARG A 354 17.94 4.16 10.88
C ARG A 354 16.58 4.82 10.79
N LEU A 355 16.46 5.90 10.04
CA LEU A 355 15.19 6.59 9.82
C LEU A 355 14.18 5.63 9.17
N ALA A 356 14.55 4.96 8.08
CA ALA A 356 13.69 4.03 7.36
C ALA A 356 13.18 2.87 8.23
N LEU A 357 14.03 2.29 9.07
CA LEU A 357 13.65 1.24 10.01
C LEU A 357 12.69 1.73 11.11
N CYS A 358 12.62 3.04 11.37
CA CYS A 358 11.70 3.63 12.34
C CYS A 358 10.40 4.15 11.70
N THR A 359 10.47 4.71 10.50
CA THR A 359 9.36 5.45 9.89
C THR A 359 8.62 4.70 8.80
N ARG A 360 9.24 3.72 8.13
CA ARG A 360 8.57 3.05 7.00
C ARG A 360 7.30 2.32 7.48
N PRO A 361 6.13 2.59 6.88
CA PRO A 361 4.88 2.00 7.32
C PRO A 361 4.79 0.46 7.17
N ASP A 362 5.47 -0.14 6.19
CA ASP A 362 5.55 -1.59 6.04
C ASP A 362 6.24 -2.25 7.25
N VAL A 363 7.38 -1.72 7.70
CA VAL A 363 8.10 -2.20 8.89
C VAL A 363 7.23 -2.04 10.14
N VAL A 364 6.58 -0.89 10.29
CA VAL A 364 5.65 -0.61 11.40
C VAL A 364 4.50 -1.61 11.41
N SER A 365 3.91 -1.89 10.25
CA SER A 365 2.86 -2.90 10.06
C SER A 365 3.30 -4.29 10.53
N TYR A 366 4.48 -4.76 10.13
CA TYR A 366 5.00 -6.06 10.60
C TYR A 366 5.28 -6.10 12.09
N ARG A 367 5.83 -5.03 12.68
CA ARG A 367 6.03 -4.93 14.14
C ARG A 367 4.72 -4.97 14.91
N LEU A 368 3.67 -4.31 14.39
CA LEU A 368 2.32 -4.40 14.94
C LEU A 368 1.72 -5.80 14.72
N GLY A 369 2.05 -6.45 13.60
CA GLY A 369 1.70 -7.84 13.31
C GLY A 369 2.24 -8.82 14.34
N VAL A 370 3.50 -8.65 14.76
CA VAL A 370 4.10 -9.43 15.88
C VAL A 370 3.29 -9.25 17.16
N ARG A 371 2.94 -8.00 17.53
CA ARG A 371 2.11 -7.72 18.72
C ARG A 371 0.71 -8.33 18.61
N ARG A 372 0.12 -8.33 17.41
CA ARG A 372 -1.16 -9.00 17.14
C ARG A 372 -1.02 -10.52 17.33
N ALA A 373 0.06 -11.13 16.83
CA ALA A 373 0.31 -12.56 16.97
C ALA A 373 0.53 -12.96 18.43
N GLU A 374 1.24 -12.16 19.22
CA GLU A 374 1.37 -12.34 20.68
C GLU A 374 0.02 -12.28 21.41
N ALA A 375 -0.82 -11.29 21.06
CA ALA A 375 -2.17 -11.19 21.58
C ALA A 375 -3.03 -12.39 21.17
N ALA A 376 -2.85 -12.92 19.96
CA ALA A 376 -3.55 -14.11 19.47
C ALA A 376 -3.15 -15.37 20.26
N ILE A 377 -1.88 -15.54 20.63
CA ILE A 377 -1.47 -16.63 21.53
C ILE A 377 -2.17 -16.50 22.89
N THR A 378 -2.27 -15.27 23.40
CA THR A 378 -2.97 -15.01 24.67
C THR A 378 -4.47 -15.35 24.56
N LEU A 379 -5.09 -15.09 23.42
CA LEU A 379 -6.47 -15.48 23.14
C LEU A 379 -6.62 -17.00 23.12
N GLU A 380 -5.79 -17.72 22.37
CA GLU A 380 -5.86 -19.19 22.29
C GLU A 380 -5.60 -19.86 23.64
N ARG A 381 -4.76 -19.24 24.49
CA ARG A 381 -4.57 -19.68 25.88
C ARG A 381 -5.81 -19.43 26.75
N ALA A 382 -6.54 -18.34 26.54
CA ALA A 382 -7.79 -18.07 27.24
C ALA A 382 -8.90 -19.03 26.81
N GLU A 383 -8.93 -19.41 25.52
CA GLU A 383 -9.86 -20.40 24.94
C GLU A 383 -9.62 -21.83 25.41
N ARG A 384 -8.50 -22.10 26.11
CA ARG A 384 -8.25 -23.40 26.75
C ARG A 384 -9.38 -23.83 27.69
N PHE A 385 -10.02 -22.89 28.38
CA PHE A 385 -11.15 -23.22 29.24
C PHE A 385 -12.46 -22.79 28.59
N PRO A 386 -13.43 -23.71 28.42
CA PRO A 386 -14.75 -23.39 27.89
C PRO A 386 -15.52 -22.36 28.73
N ASP A 387 -16.56 -21.79 28.13
CA ASP A 387 -17.46 -20.88 28.84
C ASP A 387 -18.31 -21.63 29.88
N VAL A 388 -18.70 -20.91 30.94
CA VAL A 388 -19.64 -21.42 31.94
C VAL A 388 -21.04 -20.98 31.55
N PHE A 389 -21.96 -21.93 31.40
CA PHE A 389 -23.35 -21.63 31.10
C PHE A 389 -24.15 -21.59 32.40
N VAL A 390 -24.85 -20.49 32.63
CA VAL A 390 -25.84 -20.38 33.70
C VAL A 390 -27.20 -20.71 33.11
N LEU A 391 -27.86 -21.69 33.69
CA LEU A 391 -29.20 -22.13 33.31
C LEU A 391 -30.17 -21.61 34.37
N TYR A 392 -31.14 -20.81 33.95
CA TYR A 392 -32.22 -20.36 34.80
C TYR A 392 -33.53 -20.86 34.21
N THR A 393 -34.23 -21.73 34.94
CA THR A 393 -35.54 -22.26 34.56
C THR A 393 -36.59 -21.51 35.35
N PRO A 394 -37.07 -20.34 34.88
CA PRO A 394 -38.09 -19.56 35.58
C PRO A 394 -39.42 -20.32 35.72
N TYR A 395 -39.68 -21.28 34.83
CA TYR A 395 -40.93 -22.03 34.81
C TYR A 395 -40.67 -23.48 34.45
N SER A 396 -41.01 -24.36 35.40
CA SER A 396 -41.11 -25.80 35.22
C SER A 396 -42.46 -26.24 35.74
N PHE A 397 -43.31 -26.77 34.87
CA PHE A 397 -44.59 -27.36 35.25
C PHE A 397 -44.52 -28.86 35.17
N THR A 398 -44.90 -29.51 36.26
CA THR A 398 -44.94 -30.96 36.33
C THR A 398 -46.33 -31.48 36.63
N ASN A 399 -46.87 -32.30 35.73
CA ASN A 399 -48.18 -32.90 35.88
C ASN A 399 -48.12 -34.22 36.64
N TYR A 400 -48.61 -34.20 37.88
CA TYR A 400 -48.71 -35.39 38.73
C TYR A 400 -50.12 -36.02 38.73
N ALA A 401 -51.08 -35.43 38.00
CA ALA A 401 -52.46 -35.93 37.95
C ALA A 401 -52.59 -37.41 37.55
N PRO A 402 -51.78 -37.97 36.62
CA PRO A 402 -51.83 -39.40 36.30
C PRO A 402 -51.43 -40.34 37.45
N GLN A 403 -50.80 -39.81 38.51
CA GLN A 403 -50.38 -40.55 39.71
C GLN A 403 -51.35 -40.33 40.89
N GLY A 404 -52.41 -39.55 40.70
CA GLY A 404 -53.37 -39.18 41.75
C GLY A 404 -52.93 -37.98 42.61
N ASP A 405 -51.80 -37.36 42.30
CA ASP A 405 -51.19 -36.26 43.05
C ASP A 405 -51.43 -34.89 42.39
N LYS A 406 -51.26 -33.80 43.17
CA LYS A 406 -51.41 -32.43 42.67
C LYS A 406 -50.21 -32.01 41.83
N SER A 407 -50.48 -31.51 40.62
CA SER A 407 -49.46 -30.89 39.76
C SER A 407 -48.77 -29.71 40.44
N ALA A 408 -47.51 -29.48 40.12
CA ALA A 408 -46.69 -28.45 40.75
C ALA A 408 -45.96 -27.59 39.71
N THR A 409 -45.76 -26.32 40.05
CA THR A 409 -44.87 -25.42 39.32
C THR A 409 -43.65 -25.14 40.18
N SER A 410 -42.48 -25.13 39.57
CA SER A 410 -41.20 -24.87 40.22
C SER A 410 -40.31 -23.98 39.36
N TRP A 411 -39.23 -23.50 39.96
CA TRP A 411 -38.14 -22.82 39.26
C TRP A 411 -36.82 -23.51 39.61
N GLY A 412 -35.85 -23.39 38.71
CA GLY A 412 -34.54 -24.00 38.86
C GLY A 412 -33.42 -23.03 38.49
N ILE A 413 -32.26 -23.23 39.10
CA ILE A 413 -31.01 -22.61 38.67
C ILE A 413 -29.93 -23.68 38.63
N GLY A 414 -29.13 -23.67 37.58
CA GLY A 414 -28.03 -24.60 37.39
C GLY A 414 -26.86 -23.92 36.69
N ALA A 415 -25.70 -24.57 36.75
CA ALA A 415 -24.54 -24.17 35.99
C ALA A 415 -23.99 -25.39 35.24
N MET A 416 -23.61 -25.18 33.98
CA MET A 416 -22.94 -26.19 33.17
C MET A 416 -21.54 -25.69 32.85
N VAL A 417 -20.54 -26.49 33.20
CA VAL A 417 -19.12 -26.19 32.98
C VAL A 417 -18.53 -27.37 32.22
N SER A 418 -17.91 -27.09 31.07
CA SER A 418 -17.13 -28.11 30.37
C SER A 418 -15.70 -28.13 30.91
N LEU A 419 -15.24 -29.29 31.38
CA LEU A 419 -13.90 -29.48 31.92
C LEU A 419 -12.93 -29.94 30.81
N PRO A 420 -11.94 -29.12 30.42
CA PRO A 420 -11.04 -29.43 29.30
C PRO A 420 -9.94 -30.43 29.72
N LEU A 421 -10.31 -31.69 29.94
CA LEU A 421 -9.37 -32.73 30.36
C LEU A 421 -8.50 -33.22 29.19
N ILE A 422 -9.14 -33.49 28.04
CA ILE A 422 -8.54 -34.07 26.82
C ILE A 422 -8.15 -32.97 25.83
N ASN A 423 -9.11 -32.14 25.43
CA ASN A 423 -8.89 -31.01 24.54
C ASN A 423 -8.65 -29.74 25.37
N ARG A 424 -7.39 -29.28 25.39
CA ARG A 424 -6.93 -28.07 26.09
C ARG A 424 -6.62 -26.95 25.11
N ASN A 425 -7.16 -27.04 23.90
CA ASN A 425 -6.84 -26.15 22.78
C ASN A 425 -5.35 -26.20 22.35
N GLN A 426 -4.65 -27.30 22.65
CA GLN A 426 -3.19 -27.40 22.46
C GLN A 426 -2.73 -27.21 21.01
N GLY A 427 -3.53 -27.67 20.03
CA GLY A 427 -3.21 -27.53 18.61
C GLY A 427 -3.32 -26.09 18.11
N ASN A 428 -4.35 -25.35 18.54
CA ASN A 428 -4.51 -23.95 18.15
C ASN A 428 -3.46 -23.05 18.82
N ILE A 429 -3.08 -23.34 20.07
CA ILE A 429 -1.96 -22.67 20.75
C ILE A 429 -0.65 -22.91 19.99
N ALA A 430 -0.34 -24.15 19.62
CA ALA A 430 0.87 -24.47 18.84
C ALA A 430 0.86 -23.78 17.47
N ARG A 431 -0.30 -23.71 16.79
CA ARG A 431 -0.45 -22.96 15.53
C ARG A 431 -0.19 -21.47 15.74
N ALA A 432 -0.76 -20.85 16.77
CA ALA A 432 -0.54 -19.43 17.06
C ALA A 432 0.92 -19.11 17.39
N GLN A 433 1.62 -20.02 18.08
CA GLN A 433 3.08 -19.92 18.29
C GLN A 433 3.86 -20.02 16.99
N GLY A 434 3.50 -20.95 16.10
CA GLY A 434 4.08 -21.05 14.76
C GLY A 434 3.89 -19.77 13.94
N ASN A 435 2.68 -19.19 13.98
CA ASN A 435 2.38 -17.93 13.30
C ASN A 435 3.22 -16.77 13.85
N LEU A 436 3.42 -16.66 15.17
CA LEU A 436 4.30 -15.65 15.76
C LEU A 436 5.74 -15.80 15.26
N SER A 437 6.29 -17.02 15.29
CA SER A 437 7.64 -17.30 14.78
C SER A 437 7.75 -16.94 13.29
N GLN A 438 6.74 -17.27 12.50
CA GLN A 438 6.69 -16.90 11.08
C GLN A 438 6.73 -15.38 10.89
N THR A 439 5.85 -14.63 11.58
CA THR A 439 5.81 -13.16 11.46
C THR A 439 7.11 -12.50 11.93
N GLN A 440 7.79 -13.06 12.95
CA GLN A 440 9.11 -12.59 13.37
C GLN A 440 10.19 -12.81 12.31
N ILE A 441 10.19 -13.98 11.65
CA ILE A 441 11.13 -14.27 10.55
C ILE A 441 10.87 -13.34 9.36
N GLU A 442 9.60 -13.12 9.01
CA GLU A 442 9.22 -12.20 7.94
C GLU A 442 9.62 -10.75 8.25
N LEU A 443 9.47 -10.30 9.51
CA LEU A 443 9.95 -8.98 9.94
C LEU A 443 11.47 -8.85 9.75
N VAL A 444 12.26 -9.84 10.16
CA VAL A 444 13.73 -9.83 9.97
C VAL A 444 14.09 -9.79 8.48
N GLY A 445 13.35 -10.52 7.64
CA GLY A 445 13.49 -10.47 6.19
C GLY A 445 13.22 -9.08 5.62
N LEU A 446 12.11 -8.46 6.06
CA LEU A 446 11.72 -7.12 5.64
C LEU A 446 12.72 -6.05 6.10
N GLU A 447 13.21 -6.11 7.34
CA GLU A 447 14.21 -5.16 7.84
C GLU A 447 15.51 -5.21 6.99
N ARG A 448 15.95 -6.41 6.58
CA ARG A 448 17.10 -6.57 5.66
C ARG A 448 16.81 -6.02 4.27
N GLN A 449 15.60 -6.22 3.77
CA GLN A 449 15.17 -5.67 2.48
C GLN A 449 15.16 -4.13 2.53
N VAL A 450 14.64 -3.54 3.60
CA VAL A 450 14.61 -2.08 3.81
C VAL A 450 16.02 -1.49 3.78
N VAL A 451 16.97 -2.12 4.47
CA VAL A 451 18.39 -1.72 4.43
C VAL A 451 18.90 -1.73 2.99
N THR A 452 18.66 -2.82 2.26
CA THR A 452 19.09 -2.96 0.86
C THR A 452 18.45 -1.93 -0.07
N ASP A 453 17.16 -1.63 0.12
CA ASP A 453 16.41 -0.64 -0.66
C ASP A 453 17.00 0.77 -0.47
N VAL A 454 17.30 1.15 0.77
CA VAL A 454 17.88 2.46 1.12
C VAL A 454 19.30 2.57 0.59
N GLU A 455 20.14 1.55 0.79
CA GLU A 455 21.50 1.51 0.23
C GLU A 455 21.51 1.65 -1.29
N ARG A 456 20.63 0.91 -1.99
CA ARG A 456 20.50 1.00 -3.44
C ARG A 456 20.07 2.40 -3.88
N ALA A 457 19.06 2.98 -3.24
CA ALA A 457 18.58 4.32 -3.56
C ALA A 457 19.66 5.39 -3.28
N GLY A 458 20.41 5.25 -2.18
CA GLY A 458 21.51 6.13 -1.83
C GLY A 458 22.67 6.08 -2.82
N LEU A 459 23.06 4.88 -3.27
CA LEU A 459 24.08 4.70 -4.30
C LEU A 459 23.63 5.26 -5.66
N GLU A 460 22.37 5.05 -6.05
CA GLU A 460 21.81 5.62 -7.28
C GLU A 460 21.78 7.16 -7.22
N TYR A 461 21.37 7.73 -6.08
CA TYR A 461 21.42 9.17 -5.83
C TYR A 461 22.85 9.73 -5.93
N GLY A 462 23.81 9.14 -5.22
CA GLY A 462 25.21 9.60 -5.23
C GLY A 462 25.85 9.53 -6.61
N SER A 463 25.63 8.43 -7.33
CA SER A 463 26.13 8.24 -8.70
C SER A 463 25.54 9.25 -9.68
N THR A 464 24.21 9.43 -9.65
CA THR A 464 23.52 10.39 -10.54
C THR A 464 23.90 11.83 -10.24
N LYS A 465 24.05 12.20 -8.96
CA LYS A 465 24.51 13.52 -8.55
C LYS A 465 25.90 13.84 -9.09
N GLY A 466 26.87 12.94 -8.87
CA GLY A 466 28.23 13.14 -9.36
C GLY A 466 28.31 13.18 -10.89
N ALA A 467 27.43 12.46 -11.59
CA ALA A 467 27.33 12.53 -13.04
C ALA A 467 26.77 13.88 -13.53
N VAL A 468 25.71 14.40 -12.90
CA VAL A 468 25.17 15.74 -13.17
C VAL A 468 26.25 16.80 -12.95
N GLU A 469 26.92 16.80 -11.81
CA GLU A 469 27.98 17.78 -11.48
C GLU A 469 29.13 17.75 -12.50
N ARG A 470 29.56 16.56 -12.93
CA ARG A 470 30.62 16.41 -13.94
C ARG A 470 30.20 16.92 -15.32
N LEU A 471 28.97 16.64 -15.73
CA LEU A 471 28.42 17.12 -17.01
C LEU A 471 28.26 18.64 -17.00
N GLU A 472 27.69 19.21 -15.93
CA GLU A 472 27.49 20.66 -15.78
C GLU A 472 28.80 21.45 -15.72
N LEU A 473 29.76 21.01 -14.89
CA LEU A 473 30.95 21.80 -14.57
C LEU A 473 32.10 21.61 -15.56
N SER A 474 32.21 20.45 -16.21
CA SER A 474 33.38 20.09 -17.02
C SER A 474 33.07 19.83 -18.49
N ILE A 475 32.11 18.96 -18.78
CA ILE A 475 31.91 18.41 -20.14
C ILE A 475 31.14 19.41 -21.01
N LEU A 476 29.99 19.88 -20.52
CA LEU A 476 29.08 20.72 -21.29
C LEU A 476 29.69 22.09 -21.68
N PRO A 477 30.44 22.79 -20.79
CA PRO A 477 31.15 24.02 -21.18
C PRO A 477 32.27 23.79 -22.21
N ARG A 478 32.91 22.62 -22.23
CA ARG A 478 33.94 22.27 -23.23
C ARG A 478 33.30 21.96 -24.59
N ALA A 479 32.23 21.17 -24.59
CA ALA A 479 31.48 20.85 -25.80
C ALA A 479 30.90 22.11 -26.46
N ARG A 480 30.35 23.05 -25.66
CA ARG A 480 29.86 24.35 -26.16
C ARG A 480 30.99 25.16 -26.83
N ARG A 481 32.13 25.31 -26.16
CA ARG A 481 33.28 26.05 -26.72
C ARG A 481 33.80 25.44 -28.03
N LEU A 482 33.87 24.11 -28.13
CA LEU A 482 34.32 23.44 -29.35
C LEU A 482 33.35 23.69 -30.53
N ARG A 483 32.05 23.57 -30.29
CA ARG A 483 31.00 23.91 -31.26
C ARG A 483 31.13 25.36 -31.72
N ASP A 484 31.25 26.30 -30.79
CA ASP A 484 31.32 27.74 -31.09
C ASP A 484 32.57 28.09 -31.90
N GLN A 485 33.71 27.48 -31.57
CA GLN A 485 34.95 27.64 -32.32
C GLN A 485 34.81 27.11 -33.76
N LYS A 486 34.23 25.93 -33.94
CA LYS A 486 34.01 25.34 -35.28
C LYS A 486 32.99 26.12 -36.10
N TYR A 487 31.97 26.70 -35.46
CA TYR A 487 31.05 27.61 -36.12
C TYR A 487 31.76 28.88 -36.62
N GLY A 488 32.62 29.49 -35.79
CA GLY A 488 33.41 30.65 -36.18
C GLY A 488 34.30 30.39 -37.40
N LEU A 489 35.03 29.26 -37.41
CA LEU A 489 35.88 28.87 -38.55
C LEU A 489 35.09 28.61 -39.83
N TYR A 490 33.91 27.98 -39.73
CA TYR A 490 33.01 27.79 -40.87
C TYR A 490 32.54 29.12 -41.45
N THR A 491 32.08 30.06 -40.61
CA THR A 491 31.64 31.38 -41.09
C THR A 491 32.74 32.22 -41.75
N GLN A 492 34.01 31.92 -41.45
CA GLN A 492 35.18 32.55 -42.06
C GLN A 492 35.69 31.82 -43.31
N GLY A 493 35.04 30.71 -43.71
CA GLY A 493 35.46 29.87 -44.85
C GLY A 493 36.73 29.07 -44.61
N GLN A 494 37.22 28.98 -43.37
CA GLN A 494 38.47 28.27 -43.02
C GLN A 494 38.25 26.77 -42.77
N GLU A 495 37.01 26.32 -42.69
CA GLU A 495 36.65 24.94 -42.42
C GLU A 495 35.32 24.58 -43.12
N HIS A 496 35.14 23.32 -43.48
CA HIS A 496 33.93 22.85 -44.15
C HIS A 496 32.72 22.78 -43.20
N ILE A 497 31.52 22.99 -43.75
CA ILE A 497 30.24 22.89 -43.01
C ILE A 497 30.08 21.56 -42.28
N VAL A 498 30.54 20.46 -42.89
CA VAL A 498 30.50 19.10 -42.31
C VAL A 498 31.22 19.04 -40.97
N THR A 499 32.36 19.73 -40.81
CA THR A 499 33.08 19.74 -39.53
C THR A 499 32.30 20.47 -38.44
N TYR A 500 31.63 21.58 -38.78
CA TYR A 500 30.74 22.27 -37.86
C TYR A 500 29.52 21.41 -37.49
N LEU A 501 28.89 20.76 -38.46
CA LEU A 501 27.75 19.87 -38.23
C LEU A 501 28.13 18.68 -37.34
N ASN A 502 29.33 18.12 -37.49
CA ASN A 502 29.84 17.09 -36.58
C ASN A 502 30.05 17.63 -35.17
N ALA A 503 30.68 18.80 -35.00
CA ALA A 503 30.86 19.43 -33.69
C ALA A 503 29.51 19.80 -33.02
N GLN A 504 28.51 20.20 -33.82
CA GLN A 504 27.15 20.45 -33.36
C GLN A 504 26.48 19.16 -32.89
N ARG A 505 26.62 18.06 -33.65
CA ARG A 505 26.10 16.74 -33.27
C ARG A 505 26.72 16.24 -31.97
N ASP A 506 28.04 16.38 -31.81
CA ASP A 506 28.75 15.99 -30.59
C ASP A 506 28.26 16.80 -29.38
N TYR A 507 28.03 18.11 -29.55
CA TYR A 507 27.44 18.95 -28.52
C TYR A 507 26.00 18.54 -28.18
N ASN A 508 25.18 18.24 -29.19
CA ASN A 508 23.80 17.78 -28.99
C ASN A 508 23.75 16.45 -28.22
N GLU A 509 24.67 15.53 -28.49
CA GLU A 509 24.80 14.27 -27.74
C GLU A 509 25.14 14.51 -26.26
N VAL A 510 26.05 15.46 -25.98
CA VAL A 510 26.37 15.85 -24.60
C VAL A 510 25.17 16.49 -23.89
N VAL A 511 24.39 17.34 -24.58
CA VAL A 511 23.16 17.94 -24.03
C VAL A 511 22.11 16.87 -23.71
N ARG A 512 21.92 15.91 -24.63
CA ARG A 512 21.04 14.75 -24.41
C ARG A 512 21.47 13.94 -23.20
N GLN A 513 22.76 13.60 -23.10
CA GLN A 513 23.31 12.86 -21.97
C GLN A 513 23.12 13.61 -20.65
N TYR A 514 23.35 14.93 -20.64
CA TYR A 514 23.12 15.78 -19.47
C TYR A 514 21.66 15.74 -19.02
N ARG A 515 20.72 15.92 -19.94
CA ARG A 515 19.28 15.88 -19.64
C ARG A 515 18.85 14.52 -19.09
N ASP A 516 19.24 13.42 -19.75
CA ASP A 516 18.91 12.05 -19.31
C ASP A 516 19.46 11.78 -17.90
N THR A 517 20.65 12.31 -17.60
CA THR A 517 21.27 12.22 -16.27
C THR A 517 20.52 13.08 -15.24
N LEU A 518 20.07 14.28 -15.62
CA LEU A 518 19.28 15.16 -14.76
C LEU A 518 17.93 14.53 -14.38
N ILE A 519 17.23 13.93 -15.36
CA ILE A 519 15.96 13.21 -15.11
C ILE A 519 16.20 12.00 -14.22
N ARG A 520 17.27 11.22 -14.49
CA ARG A 520 17.64 10.08 -13.65
C ARG A 520 17.96 10.52 -12.22
N HIS A 521 18.62 11.66 -12.06
CA HIS A 521 18.88 12.25 -10.75
C HIS A 521 17.58 12.67 -10.04
N ARG A 522 16.64 13.33 -10.74
CA ARG A 522 15.35 13.68 -10.15
C ARG A 522 14.56 12.45 -9.71
N ARG A 523 14.56 11.38 -10.52
CA ARG A 523 13.93 10.10 -10.16
C ARG A 523 14.62 9.44 -8.96
N SER A 524 15.95 9.48 -8.88
CA SER A 524 16.69 8.89 -7.75
C SER A 524 16.45 9.64 -6.43
N MET A 525 16.29 10.97 -6.48
CA MET A 525 15.86 11.77 -5.33
C MET A 525 14.50 11.33 -4.78
N LEU A 526 13.50 11.21 -5.65
CA LEU A 526 12.15 10.82 -5.24
C LEU A 526 12.08 9.36 -4.78
N ARG A 527 12.83 8.45 -5.42
CA ARG A 527 12.99 7.07 -4.96
C ARG A 527 13.62 6.99 -3.58
N LEU A 528 14.57 7.87 -3.25
CA LEU A 528 15.16 7.91 -1.92
C LEU A 528 14.12 8.30 -0.87
N ASN A 529 13.22 9.24 -1.16
CA ASN A 529 12.07 9.54 -0.28
C ASN A 529 11.20 8.29 -0.04
N THR A 530 10.86 7.57 -1.10
CA THR A 530 10.05 6.34 -1.02
C THR A 530 10.77 5.25 -0.21
N ALA A 531 12.07 5.05 -0.45
CA ALA A 531 12.88 4.03 0.21
C ALA A 531 13.03 4.29 1.71
N VAL A 532 13.13 5.56 2.12
CA VAL A 532 13.15 5.98 3.53
C VAL A 532 11.74 5.98 4.14
N GLY A 533 10.70 6.10 3.33
CA GLY A 533 9.31 6.16 3.78
C GLY A 533 8.90 7.52 4.34
N GLN A 534 9.70 8.56 4.09
CA GLN A 534 9.40 9.95 4.43
C GLN A 534 10.02 10.87 3.38
N ARG A 535 9.37 12.00 3.12
CA ARG A 535 9.92 13.04 2.25
C ARG A 535 11.09 13.75 2.94
N ILE A 536 12.29 13.46 2.48
CA ILE A 536 13.55 14.10 2.91
C ILE A 536 14.06 15.11 1.88
N LEU A 537 13.68 14.93 0.62
CA LEU A 537 14.00 15.76 -0.53
C LEU A 537 12.70 16.26 -1.19
N PRO A 538 12.69 17.47 -1.78
CA PRO A 538 11.49 18.06 -2.34
C PRO A 538 11.01 17.45 -3.66
#